data_AF-A0A5A7WFB4-F1
#
_entry.id   AF-A0A5A7WFB4-F1
#
_cell.length_a   1.000
_cell.length_b   1.000
_cell.length_c   1.000
_cell.angle_alpha   90.00
_cell.angle_beta   90.00
_cell.angle_gamma   90.00
#
_symmetry.space_group_name_H-M   'P 1'
#
loop_
_entity.id
_entity.type
_entity.pdbx_description
1 polymer ?
#
loop_
_entity_poly.entity_id
_entity_poly.type
_entity_poly.pdbx_seq_one_letter_code
_entity_poly.pdbx_strand_id
1 'polypeptide(L)'
;MATTEPKSGDTDDKIFIGKGEQPAWLTLALGNRHGLVTGATGTGKTVSLQVMAEGFARAGVPVFAADIKGDLSGIAEVGEGKDFILQRAKEMALTFQPDQFSTVFWDVFGEQGHPVRATISEMGPLLLARLLDLNDVQEGVLNVAFRVADENGLTLLDMKDLRSLLDAIVPMTAKKDEVDPLADVRKSAASFGNVTKATVGTIQRQLLVLENQGADKFFGEPALELKDFLKTDRDGRGMVNILVADKLMSSPRLYATFLLWLLSELFEELPEVGDLPKPKLVFFFDEAHLLFNDAPKALLDKIEQVVRLIRSKGVGVYFVTQNPIDVPDRVLAQLGNRVQHALRAFTPRDQKAVQAAAQTFRANPKLDTATVITELGKGEALVSFLEGNGTPAMVERVMVRPPTARIGPITPEERKAILAASPVKGKYDTAIDSESAYEMLQKRIAGTAAAPAEAGDAAGGGGGGFLGQLGAIVGTIFGTSTGRNRLSTGQVIARSVTRSVTNKVVGGIVANVGKQIGGSLGSSIGREIVRGTLGGILKR
;
A
#
# COMPACT_ATOMS: atom_id res chain seq x y z
N MET A 1 -37.43 -35.79 23.03
CA MET A 1 -36.19 -35.22 22.47
C MET A 1 -36.58 -34.20 21.42
N ALA A 2 -36.66 -32.92 21.79
CA ALA A 2 -36.85 -31.86 20.81
C ALA A 2 -35.50 -31.69 20.10
N THR A 3 -35.42 -32.11 18.84
CA THR A 3 -34.32 -31.78 17.95
C THR A 3 -34.32 -30.27 17.76
N THR A 4 -33.48 -29.57 18.51
CA THR A 4 -33.15 -28.17 18.22
C THR A 4 -32.59 -28.13 16.81
N GLU A 5 -33.39 -27.66 15.85
CA GLU A 5 -32.88 -27.27 14.55
C GLU A 5 -31.68 -26.34 14.77
N PRO A 6 -30.54 -26.57 14.11
CA PRO A 6 -29.41 -25.68 14.24
C PRO A 6 -29.89 -24.30 13.80
N LYS A 7 -29.84 -23.32 14.71
CA LYS A 7 -30.06 -21.92 14.36
C LYS A 7 -29.12 -21.60 13.21
N SER A 8 -29.66 -21.32 12.02
CA SER A 8 -28.87 -20.81 10.92
C SER A 8 -28.32 -19.45 11.37
N GLY A 9 -27.01 -19.27 11.25
CA GLY A 9 -26.28 -18.14 11.82
C GLY A 9 -24.84 -18.51 12.09
N ASP A 10 -23.97 -17.51 12.25
CA ASP A 10 -22.55 -17.77 12.50
C ASP A 10 -22.35 -18.54 13.82
N THR A 11 -21.33 -19.41 13.84
CA THR A 11 -20.89 -20.16 15.03
C THR A 11 -19.50 -19.68 15.44
N ASP A 12 -19.01 -20.15 16.59
CA ASP A 12 -17.67 -19.78 17.09
C ASP A 12 -16.53 -20.23 16.15
N ASP A 13 -16.79 -21.24 15.31
CA ASP A 13 -15.81 -21.86 14.41
C ASP A 13 -16.10 -21.64 12.91
N LYS A 14 -17.31 -21.19 12.53
CA LYS A 14 -17.76 -21.10 11.14
C LYS A 14 -18.63 -19.88 10.87
N ILE A 15 -18.44 -19.29 9.70
CA ILE A 15 -19.29 -18.22 9.17
C ILE A 15 -20.35 -18.85 8.27
N PHE A 16 -21.61 -18.52 8.52
CA PHE A 16 -22.71 -18.93 7.65
C PHE A 16 -22.74 -18.05 6.41
N ILE A 17 -22.58 -18.63 5.22
CA ILE A 17 -22.53 -17.87 3.96
C ILE A 17 -23.85 -17.94 3.20
N GLY A 18 -24.51 -19.10 3.20
CA GLY A 18 -25.68 -19.33 2.37
C GLY A 18 -26.37 -20.64 2.63
N LYS A 19 -27.52 -20.86 1.98
CA LYS A 19 -28.30 -22.09 2.07
C LYS A 19 -28.77 -22.53 0.69
N GLY A 20 -28.51 -23.79 0.35
CA GLY A 20 -29.08 -24.53 -0.79
C GLY A 20 -29.88 -25.73 -0.28
N GLU A 21 -29.66 -26.92 -0.86
CA GLU A 21 -30.07 -28.17 -0.20
C GLU A 21 -29.33 -28.32 1.14
N GLN A 22 -28.06 -27.91 1.15
CA GLN A 22 -27.20 -27.88 2.33
C GLN A 22 -26.76 -26.46 2.67
N PRO A 23 -26.50 -26.16 3.96
CA PRO A 23 -25.91 -24.89 4.36
C PRO A 23 -24.43 -24.81 3.94
N ALA A 24 -24.02 -23.66 3.42
CA ALA A 24 -22.62 -23.38 3.10
C ALA A 24 -21.95 -22.60 4.24
N TRP A 25 -20.86 -23.17 4.76
CA TRP A 25 -20.11 -22.66 5.89
C TRP A 25 -18.66 -22.40 5.52
N LEU A 26 -18.14 -21.23 5.88
CA LEU A 26 -16.72 -20.94 5.81
C LEU A 26 -16.09 -21.25 7.18
N THR A 27 -15.24 -22.26 7.25
CA THR A 27 -14.55 -22.65 8.49
C THR A 27 -13.43 -21.67 8.81
N LEU A 28 -13.47 -21.04 10.00
CA LEU A 28 -12.52 -19.99 10.40
C LEU A 28 -11.08 -20.49 10.42
N ALA A 29 -10.82 -21.69 10.96
CA ALA A 29 -9.49 -22.29 11.00
C ALA A 29 -8.89 -22.55 9.59
N LEU A 30 -9.72 -22.55 8.55
CA LEU A 30 -9.32 -22.72 7.15
C LEU A 30 -9.44 -21.40 6.35
N GLY A 31 -9.76 -20.28 7.00
CA GLY A 31 -9.90 -18.97 6.38
C GLY A 31 -8.58 -18.38 5.87
N ASN A 32 -7.44 -18.77 6.45
CA ASN A 32 -6.12 -18.38 5.96
C ASN A 32 -5.67 -19.17 4.72
N ARG A 33 -6.46 -20.13 4.24
CA ARG A 33 -6.18 -20.89 3.00
C ARG A 33 -6.70 -20.21 1.73
N HIS A 34 -6.84 -18.89 1.83
CA HIS A 34 -7.20 -17.97 0.75
C HIS A 34 -8.54 -18.30 0.09
N GLY A 35 -8.98 -17.45 -0.83
CA GLY A 35 -10.18 -17.73 -1.60
C GLY A 35 -10.38 -16.87 -2.83
N LEU A 36 -11.38 -17.25 -3.61
CA LEU A 36 -11.79 -16.59 -4.83
C LEU A 36 -13.30 -16.37 -4.81
N VAL A 37 -13.72 -15.13 -5.08
CA VAL A 37 -15.11 -14.75 -5.34
C VAL A 37 -15.22 -14.23 -6.78
N THR A 38 -16.00 -14.91 -7.61
CA THR A 38 -16.13 -14.61 -9.05
C THR A 38 -17.58 -14.43 -9.47
N GLY A 39 -17.80 -13.79 -10.63
CA GLY A 39 -19.13 -13.55 -11.18
C GLY A 39 -19.25 -12.26 -11.99
N ALA A 40 -20.27 -12.14 -12.85
CA ALA A 40 -20.51 -10.91 -13.59
C ALA A 40 -20.89 -9.72 -12.69
N THR A 41 -20.91 -8.51 -13.24
CA THR A 41 -21.35 -7.31 -12.50
C THR A 41 -22.82 -7.44 -12.08
N GLY A 42 -23.11 -7.06 -10.83
CA GLY A 42 -24.48 -7.04 -10.28
C GLY A 42 -25.04 -8.40 -9.86
N THR A 43 -24.27 -9.49 -9.94
CA THR A 43 -24.74 -10.85 -9.61
C THR A 43 -24.73 -11.16 -8.11
N GLY A 44 -23.91 -10.47 -7.32
CA GLY A 44 -23.86 -10.65 -5.86
C GLY A 44 -22.46 -10.72 -5.24
N LYS A 45 -21.38 -10.55 -6.02
CA LYS A 45 -19.99 -10.58 -5.54
C LYS A 45 -19.75 -9.71 -4.31
N THR A 46 -20.06 -8.41 -4.40
CA THR A 46 -19.86 -7.45 -3.31
C THR A 46 -20.65 -7.84 -2.06
N VAL A 47 -21.86 -8.40 -2.24
CA VAL A 47 -22.66 -8.90 -1.11
C VAL A 47 -21.99 -10.11 -0.45
N SER A 48 -21.39 -11.03 -1.22
CA SER A 48 -20.63 -12.15 -0.65
C SER A 48 -19.36 -11.69 0.07
N LEU A 49 -18.63 -10.74 -0.52
CA LEU A 49 -17.50 -10.08 0.13
C LEU A 49 -17.95 -9.49 1.47
N GLN A 50 -19.01 -8.68 1.46
CA GLN A 50 -19.55 -8.04 2.66
C GLN A 50 -19.96 -9.09 3.72
N VAL A 51 -20.73 -10.11 3.34
CA VAL A 51 -21.13 -11.20 4.26
C VAL A 51 -19.92 -11.87 4.91
N MET A 52 -18.86 -12.15 4.13
CA MET A 52 -17.64 -12.74 4.67
C MET A 52 -16.89 -11.77 5.58
N ALA A 53 -16.77 -10.49 5.18
CA ALA A 53 -16.13 -9.46 5.99
C ALA A 53 -16.84 -9.25 7.33
N GLU A 54 -18.18 -9.16 7.32
CA GLU A 54 -19.00 -9.08 8.54
C GLU A 54 -18.80 -10.32 9.42
N GLY A 55 -18.78 -11.52 8.83
CA GLY A 55 -18.56 -12.77 9.55
C GLY A 55 -17.18 -12.85 10.21
N PHE A 56 -16.12 -12.46 9.49
CA PHE A 56 -14.77 -12.38 10.04
C PHE A 56 -14.67 -11.33 11.16
N ALA A 57 -15.23 -10.14 10.95
CA ALA A 57 -15.26 -9.09 11.96
C ALA A 57 -16.00 -9.54 13.22
N ARG A 58 -17.19 -10.16 13.09
CA ARG A 58 -17.92 -10.76 14.24
C ARG A 58 -17.09 -11.82 14.97
N ALA A 59 -16.34 -12.63 14.23
CA ALA A 59 -15.43 -13.62 14.81
C ALA A 59 -14.17 -13.01 15.47
N GLY A 60 -14.04 -11.68 15.52
CA GLY A 60 -12.87 -10.99 16.08
C GLY A 60 -11.63 -11.05 15.17
N VAL A 61 -11.82 -11.26 13.86
CA VAL A 61 -10.75 -11.27 12.85
C VAL A 61 -10.78 -9.92 12.13
N PRO A 62 -9.73 -9.09 12.27
CA PRO A 62 -9.62 -7.86 11.49
C PRO A 62 -9.68 -8.13 10.00
N VAL A 63 -10.29 -7.21 9.27
CA VAL A 63 -10.48 -7.30 7.82
C VAL A 63 -9.76 -6.14 7.17
N PHE A 64 -9.08 -6.38 6.06
CA PHE A 64 -8.64 -5.35 5.13
C PHE A 64 -9.34 -5.58 3.79
N ALA A 65 -9.93 -4.55 3.22
CA ALA A 65 -10.58 -4.60 1.91
C ALA A 65 -10.10 -3.45 1.04
N ALA A 66 -9.57 -3.75 -0.14
CA ALA A 66 -9.36 -2.76 -1.19
C ALA A 66 -10.68 -2.58 -1.95
N ASP A 67 -11.39 -1.49 -1.68
CA ASP A 67 -12.68 -1.16 -2.26
C ASP A 67 -12.49 -0.17 -3.41
N ILE A 68 -12.64 -0.68 -4.61
CA ILE A 68 -12.45 0.07 -5.85
C ILE A 68 -13.72 0.81 -6.27
N LYS A 69 -14.89 0.24 -6.00
CA LYS A 69 -16.18 0.80 -6.42
C LYS A 69 -16.82 1.69 -5.38
N GLY A 70 -16.36 1.61 -4.13
CA GLY A 70 -16.96 2.31 -2.98
C GLY A 70 -18.18 1.58 -2.41
N ASP A 71 -18.56 0.44 -2.97
CA ASP A 71 -19.79 -0.28 -2.64
C ASP A 71 -19.72 -0.98 -1.26
N LEU A 72 -18.51 -1.21 -0.72
CA LEU A 72 -18.32 -1.87 0.57
C LEU A 72 -18.37 -0.88 1.74
N SER A 73 -18.21 0.42 1.48
CA SER A 73 -18.14 1.43 2.53
C SER A 73 -19.36 1.47 3.47
N GLY A 74 -20.54 1.03 3.00
CA GLY A 74 -21.76 0.89 3.81
C GLY A 74 -21.65 -0.05 5.00
N ILE A 75 -20.65 -0.93 5.05
CA ILE A 75 -20.45 -1.82 6.21
C ILE A 75 -20.25 -1.05 7.54
N ALA A 76 -19.85 0.22 7.44
CA ALA A 76 -19.68 1.12 8.59
C ALA A 76 -20.99 1.62 9.19
N GLU A 77 -22.12 1.48 8.49
CA GLU A 77 -23.42 2.00 8.87
C GLU A 77 -24.44 0.88 9.12
N VAL A 78 -25.40 1.16 10.00
CA VAL A 78 -26.45 0.19 10.35
C VAL A 78 -27.24 -0.22 9.12
N GLY A 79 -27.43 -1.53 8.94
CA GLY A 79 -28.24 -2.06 7.85
C GLY A 79 -29.73 -1.75 7.98
N GLU A 80 -30.45 -1.80 6.85
CA GLU A 80 -31.89 -1.60 6.81
C GLU A 80 -32.61 -2.93 6.50
N GLY A 81 -33.63 -3.25 7.29
CA GLY A 81 -34.48 -4.43 7.07
C GLY A 81 -35.47 -4.25 5.92
N LYS A 82 -34.99 -4.14 4.68
CA LYS A 82 -35.83 -4.06 3.49
C LYS A 82 -36.60 -5.37 3.27
N ASP A 83 -37.77 -5.32 2.64
CA ASP A 83 -38.65 -6.49 2.45
C ASP A 83 -37.92 -7.71 1.87
N PHE A 84 -37.11 -7.50 0.83
CA PHE A 84 -36.35 -8.58 0.19
C PHE A 84 -35.26 -9.19 1.10
N ILE A 85 -34.72 -8.40 2.05
CA ILE A 85 -33.74 -8.86 3.04
C ILE A 85 -34.43 -9.71 4.10
N LEU A 86 -35.55 -9.22 4.63
CA LEU A 86 -36.34 -9.92 5.64
C LEU A 86 -36.91 -11.24 5.10
N GLN A 87 -37.42 -11.22 3.87
CA GLN A 87 -37.91 -12.43 3.20
C GLN A 87 -36.78 -13.46 3.04
N ARG A 88 -35.61 -13.05 2.53
CA ARG A 88 -34.47 -13.95 2.35
C ARG A 88 -33.97 -14.52 3.67
N ALA A 89 -33.88 -13.70 4.72
CA ALA A 89 -33.53 -14.17 6.05
C ALA A 89 -34.52 -15.23 6.54
N LYS A 90 -35.83 -15.00 6.37
CA LYS A 90 -36.89 -15.93 6.78
C LYS A 90 -36.81 -17.27 6.02
N GLU A 91 -36.59 -17.27 4.72
CA GLU A 91 -36.41 -18.48 3.89
C GLU A 91 -35.23 -19.34 4.38
N MET A 92 -34.22 -18.71 4.97
CA MET A 92 -33.03 -19.37 5.50
C MET A 92 -33.15 -19.69 6.99
N ALA A 93 -34.29 -19.43 7.64
CA ALA A 93 -34.50 -19.50 9.08
C ALA A 93 -33.58 -18.59 9.91
N LEU A 94 -33.06 -17.51 9.31
CA LEU A 94 -32.27 -16.48 9.97
C LEU A 94 -33.19 -15.46 10.64
N THR A 95 -32.82 -15.02 11.84
CA THR A 95 -33.35 -13.77 12.41
C THR A 95 -32.50 -12.62 11.92
N PHE A 96 -33.05 -11.77 11.05
CA PHE A 96 -32.35 -10.57 10.59
C PHE A 96 -32.23 -9.58 11.76
N GLN A 97 -30.99 -9.21 12.08
CA GLN A 97 -30.67 -8.17 13.04
C GLN A 97 -29.77 -7.16 12.33
N PRO A 98 -30.21 -5.90 12.16
CA PRO A 98 -29.33 -4.83 11.71
C PRO A 98 -28.10 -4.72 12.60
N ASP A 99 -26.94 -4.54 11.97
CA ASP A 99 -25.67 -4.34 12.67
C ASP A 99 -24.83 -3.28 11.93
N GLN A 100 -23.77 -2.83 12.56
CA GLN A 100 -22.75 -1.92 12.00
C GLN A 100 -21.37 -2.38 12.46
N PHE A 101 -20.34 -2.11 11.64
CA PHE A 101 -18.97 -2.56 11.92
C PHE A 101 -18.00 -1.41 12.06
N SER A 102 -17.16 -1.47 13.09
CA SER A 102 -16.09 -0.51 13.36
C SER A 102 -15.12 -0.45 12.17
N THR A 103 -15.16 0.67 11.43
CA THR A 103 -14.48 0.79 10.14
C THR A 103 -13.44 1.92 10.15
N VAL A 104 -12.28 1.68 9.54
CA VAL A 104 -11.23 2.69 9.29
C VAL A 104 -11.05 2.83 7.79
N PHE A 105 -11.14 4.06 7.29
CA PHE A 105 -10.91 4.36 5.87
C PHE A 105 -9.46 4.79 5.64
N TRP A 106 -8.84 4.18 4.63
CA TRP A 106 -7.47 4.39 4.20
C TRP A 106 -7.46 4.88 2.74
N ASP A 107 -6.49 5.71 2.37
CA ASP A 107 -6.36 6.23 1.01
C ASP A 107 -4.88 6.52 0.72
N VAL A 108 -4.35 6.05 -0.41
CA VAL A 108 -2.95 6.34 -0.80
C VAL A 108 -2.73 7.83 -1.04
N PHE A 109 -3.75 8.56 -1.52
CA PHE A 109 -3.65 9.98 -1.82
C PHE A 109 -4.12 10.89 -0.68
N GLY A 110 -4.70 10.32 0.38
CA GLY A 110 -5.14 11.02 1.59
C GLY A 110 -6.36 11.94 1.41
N GLU A 111 -7.23 11.67 0.44
CA GLU A 111 -8.39 12.51 0.15
C GLU A 111 -9.70 11.99 0.78
N GLN A 112 -9.91 10.67 0.76
CA GLN A 112 -11.13 10.01 1.22
C GLN A 112 -10.92 9.08 2.42
N GLY A 113 -9.70 9.05 2.94
CA GLY A 113 -9.24 8.18 4.03
C GLY A 113 -7.97 8.71 4.68
N HIS A 114 -7.53 8.05 5.75
CA HIS A 114 -6.21 8.31 6.32
C HIS A 114 -5.12 7.96 5.29
N PRO A 115 -4.13 8.85 5.09
CA PRO A 115 -3.09 8.62 4.09
C PRO A 115 -2.27 7.39 4.44
N VAL A 116 -2.07 6.51 3.47
CA VAL A 116 -1.17 5.37 3.60
C VAL A 116 0.17 5.71 3.00
N ARG A 117 1.23 5.56 3.79
CA ARG A 117 2.60 5.80 3.33
C ARG A 117 3.52 4.63 3.64
N ALA A 118 4.57 4.50 2.84
CA ALA A 118 5.71 3.62 3.03
C ALA A 118 6.98 4.40 2.78
N THR A 119 8.12 3.98 3.34
CA THR A 119 9.41 4.59 3.00
C THR A 119 10.11 3.83 1.87
N ILE A 120 11.00 4.51 1.14
CA ILE A 120 11.89 3.86 0.16
C ILE A 120 12.77 2.80 0.83
N SER A 121 13.23 3.06 2.05
CA SER A 121 13.98 2.12 2.87
C SER A 121 13.19 0.84 3.19
N GLU A 122 11.90 0.94 3.52
CA GLU A 122 11.03 -0.22 3.78
C GLU A 122 10.80 -1.07 2.53
N MET A 123 10.63 -0.45 1.36
CA MET A 123 10.53 -1.21 0.10
C MET A 123 11.80 -2.02 -0.17
N GLY A 124 12.95 -1.40 0.03
CA GLY A 124 14.24 -1.98 -0.32
C GLY A 124 14.48 -2.05 -1.84
N PRO A 125 15.72 -2.42 -2.24
CA PRO A 125 16.14 -2.37 -3.63
C PRO A 125 15.45 -3.44 -4.49
N LEU A 126 15.20 -4.63 -3.93
CA LEU A 126 14.61 -5.73 -4.69
C LEU A 126 13.17 -5.43 -5.08
N LEU A 127 12.34 -4.98 -4.14
CA LEU A 127 10.94 -4.68 -4.43
C LEU A 127 10.84 -3.52 -5.43
N LEU A 128 11.58 -2.42 -5.20
CA LEU A 128 11.61 -1.29 -6.12
C LEU A 128 12.08 -1.68 -7.52
N ALA A 129 13.11 -2.53 -7.65
CA ALA A 129 13.57 -3.00 -8.96
C ALA A 129 12.46 -3.72 -9.73
N ARG A 130 11.69 -4.58 -9.04
CA ARG A 130 10.59 -5.33 -9.66
C ARG A 130 9.43 -4.41 -10.04
N LEU A 131 9.15 -3.39 -9.23
CA LEU A 131 8.10 -2.41 -9.48
C LEU A 131 8.41 -1.46 -10.65
N LEU A 132 9.67 -1.07 -10.77
CA LEU A 132 10.17 -0.22 -11.85
C LEU A 132 10.50 -1.01 -13.12
N ASP A 133 10.26 -2.33 -13.13
CA ASP A 133 10.58 -3.27 -14.21
C ASP A 133 12.04 -3.16 -14.66
N LEU A 134 12.94 -3.11 -13.67
CA LEU A 134 14.37 -3.00 -13.89
C LEU A 134 14.97 -4.33 -14.33
N ASN A 135 15.93 -4.26 -15.25
CA ASN A 135 16.78 -5.41 -15.59
C ASN A 135 17.87 -5.65 -14.53
N ASP A 136 18.55 -6.80 -14.61
CA ASP A 136 19.57 -7.21 -13.62
C ASP A 136 20.68 -6.17 -13.40
N VAL A 137 21.07 -5.42 -14.44
CA VAL A 137 22.09 -4.37 -14.34
C VAL A 137 21.57 -3.16 -13.57
N GLN A 138 20.34 -2.75 -13.85
CA GLN A 138 19.66 -1.64 -13.17
C GLN A 138 19.34 -2.00 -11.71
N GLU A 139 18.88 -3.24 -11.46
CA GLU A 139 18.71 -3.80 -10.12
C GLU A 139 20.05 -3.78 -9.36
N GLY A 140 21.16 -4.18 -10.00
CA GLY A 140 22.49 -4.10 -9.40
C GLY A 140 22.88 -2.69 -8.98
N VAL A 141 22.66 -1.68 -9.84
CA VAL A 141 22.92 -0.27 -9.49
C VAL A 141 22.03 0.20 -8.33
N LEU A 142 20.76 -0.21 -8.30
CA LEU A 142 19.86 0.13 -7.20
C LEU A 142 20.34 -0.50 -5.88
N ASN A 143 20.81 -1.75 -5.89
CA ASN A 143 21.42 -2.38 -4.73
C ASN A 143 22.67 -1.63 -4.24
N VAL A 144 23.51 -1.14 -5.15
CA VAL A 144 24.67 -0.29 -4.79
C VAL A 144 24.21 0.98 -4.11
N ALA A 145 23.19 1.67 -4.64
CA ALA A 145 22.62 2.85 -4.02
C ALA A 145 22.20 2.56 -2.57
N PHE A 146 21.37 1.54 -2.34
CA PHE A 146 20.92 1.18 -0.99
C PHE A 146 22.09 0.83 -0.05
N ARG A 147 23.09 0.10 -0.54
CA ARG A 147 24.27 -0.23 0.27
C ARG A 147 25.07 1.01 0.68
N VAL A 148 25.24 1.96 -0.23
CA VAL A 148 25.91 3.24 0.04
C VAL A 148 25.11 4.07 1.04
N ALA A 149 23.77 4.07 0.92
CA ALA A 149 22.91 4.73 1.89
C ALA A 149 23.10 4.17 3.30
N ASP A 150 23.06 2.83 3.46
CA ASP A 150 23.26 2.16 4.74
C ASP A 150 24.62 2.51 5.37
N GLU A 151 25.71 2.45 4.59
CA GLU A 151 27.07 2.72 5.09
C GLU A 151 27.31 4.19 5.46
N ASN A 152 26.56 5.10 4.86
CA ASN A 152 26.68 6.54 5.11
C ASN A 152 25.59 7.08 6.05
N GLY A 153 24.73 6.20 6.58
CA GLY A 153 23.61 6.59 7.44
C GLY A 153 22.60 7.51 6.74
N LEU A 154 22.42 7.34 5.43
CA LEU A 154 21.48 8.13 4.64
C LEU A 154 20.12 7.42 4.64
N THR A 155 19.14 8.00 5.31
CA THR A 155 17.77 7.49 5.33
C THR A 155 17.07 7.80 4.02
N LEU A 156 16.46 6.77 3.40
CA LEU A 156 15.69 6.91 2.17
C LEU A 156 14.21 6.88 2.52
N LEU A 157 13.63 8.06 2.76
CA LEU A 157 12.24 8.19 3.16
C LEU A 157 11.35 8.26 1.93
N ASP A 158 11.73 9.07 0.95
CA ASP A 158 10.88 9.36 -0.20
C ASP A 158 11.63 9.35 -1.56
N MET A 159 10.94 9.81 -2.60
CA MET A 159 11.47 9.82 -3.96
C MET A 159 12.60 10.84 -4.16
N LYS A 160 12.63 11.99 -3.44
CA LYS A 160 13.71 12.98 -3.57
C LYS A 160 15.02 12.41 -3.04
N ASP A 161 14.95 11.58 -2.00
CA ASP A 161 16.09 10.90 -1.41
C ASP A 161 16.74 9.93 -2.37
N LEU A 162 15.93 9.02 -2.92
CA LEU A 162 16.43 8.01 -3.84
C LEU A 162 17.04 8.65 -5.09
N ARG A 163 16.40 9.68 -5.64
CA ARG A 163 16.92 10.41 -6.81
C ARG A 163 18.25 11.08 -6.51
N SER A 164 18.36 11.76 -5.37
CA SER A 164 19.58 12.45 -4.96
C SER A 164 20.72 11.49 -4.69
N LEU A 165 20.44 10.34 -4.08
CA LEU A 165 21.43 9.30 -3.90
C LEU A 165 21.89 8.71 -5.23
N LEU A 166 20.95 8.41 -6.14
CA LEU A 166 21.26 7.91 -7.47
C LEU A 166 22.16 8.88 -8.25
N ASP A 167 21.93 10.19 -8.13
CA ASP A 167 22.81 11.22 -8.69
C ASP A 167 24.18 11.26 -7.98
N ALA A 168 24.20 11.10 -6.66
CA ALA A 168 25.41 11.15 -5.85
C ALA A 168 26.37 10.00 -6.15
N ILE A 169 25.87 8.79 -6.45
CA ILE A 169 26.70 7.60 -6.73
C ILE A 169 27.27 7.57 -8.16
N VAL A 170 26.85 8.48 -9.04
CA VAL A 170 27.42 8.56 -10.40
C VAL A 170 28.88 9.01 -10.29
N PRO A 171 29.83 8.27 -10.92
CA PRO A 171 31.22 8.70 -10.97
C PRO A 171 31.35 10.08 -11.61
N MET A 172 32.10 10.97 -10.95
CA MET A 172 32.41 12.29 -11.47
C MET A 172 33.91 12.37 -11.76
N THR A 173 34.26 12.92 -12.92
CA THR A 173 35.64 13.31 -13.21
C THR A 173 35.86 14.70 -12.60
N ALA A 174 36.29 14.75 -11.34
CA ALA A 174 36.71 16.01 -10.72
C ALA A 174 37.93 16.56 -11.48
N LYS A 175 37.95 17.87 -11.74
CA LYS A 175 39.18 18.54 -12.18
C LYS A 175 40.20 18.48 -11.03
N LYS A 176 41.50 18.50 -11.34
CA LYS A 176 42.59 18.31 -10.35
C LYS A 176 42.51 19.21 -9.11
N ASP A 177 41.81 20.35 -9.20
CA ASP A 177 41.72 21.35 -8.13
C ASP A 177 40.29 21.54 -7.57
N GLU A 178 39.35 20.66 -7.92
CA GLU A 178 37.94 20.76 -7.48
C GLU A 178 37.68 19.76 -6.34
N VAL A 179 37.32 20.27 -5.17
CA VAL A 179 36.92 19.45 -4.02
C VAL A 179 35.56 18.82 -4.33
N ASP A 180 35.52 17.49 -4.37
CA ASP A 180 34.27 16.76 -4.53
C ASP A 180 33.52 16.67 -3.19
N PRO A 181 32.37 17.37 -3.01
CA PRO A 181 31.58 17.31 -1.78
C PRO A 181 31.08 15.91 -1.41
N LEU A 182 30.99 15.02 -2.39
CA LEU A 182 30.40 13.70 -2.26
C LEU A 182 31.44 12.60 -2.49
N ALA A 183 32.72 12.92 -2.33
CA ALA A 183 33.83 11.99 -2.55
C ALA A 183 33.66 10.68 -1.77
N ASP A 184 33.23 10.75 -0.51
CA ASP A 184 33.02 9.57 0.34
C ASP A 184 31.90 8.67 -0.19
N VAL A 185 30.79 9.27 -0.63
CA VAL A 185 29.64 8.55 -1.21
C VAL A 185 30.04 7.87 -2.51
N ARG A 186 30.76 8.58 -3.39
CA ARG A 186 31.24 8.02 -4.68
C ARG A 186 32.31 6.96 -4.48
N LYS A 187 33.19 7.14 -3.49
CA LYS A 187 34.21 6.15 -3.16
C LYS A 187 33.59 4.87 -2.61
N SER A 188 32.57 4.98 -1.75
CA SER A 188 31.77 3.83 -1.30
C SER A 188 31.10 3.14 -2.49
N ALA A 189 30.42 3.89 -3.37
CA ALA A 189 29.80 3.33 -4.58
C ALA A 189 30.81 2.59 -5.48
N ALA A 190 31.98 3.18 -5.74
CA ALA A 190 33.03 2.58 -6.55
C ALA A 190 33.59 1.28 -5.96
N SER A 191 33.50 1.08 -4.65
CA SER A 191 33.92 -0.16 -3.99
C SER A 191 33.00 -1.35 -4.29
N PHE A 192 31.74 -1.09 -4.69
CA PHE A 192 30.75 -2.11 -5.02
C PHE A 192 30.64 -2.42 -6.52
N GLY A 193 31.32 -1.65 -7.36
CA GLY A 193 31.37 -1.86 -8.81
C GLY A 193 31.12 -0.60 -9.62
N ASN A 194 31.16 -0.74 -10.94
CA ASN A 194 30.99 0.39 -11.86
C ASN A 194 29.52 0.79 -11.99
N VAL A 195 29.18 1.98 -11.50
CA VAL A 195 27.91 2.66 -11.76
C VAL A 195 28.07 3.58 -12.96
N THR A 196 27.17 3.49 -13.95
CA THR A 196 27.20 4.38 -15.13
C THR A 196 26.07 5.40 -15.12
N LYS A 197 26.35 6.60 -15.65
CA LYS A 197 25.34 7.67 -15.81
C LYS A 197 24.14 7.24 -16.66
N ALA A 198 24.36 6.38 -17.66
CA ALA A 198 23.30 5.88 -18.53
C ALA A 198 22.31 4.96 -17.79
N THR A 199 22.83 4.07 -16.92
CA THR A 199 22.00 3.19 -16.09
C THR A 199 21.18 4.00 -15.08
N VAL A 200 21.83 4.93 -14.37
CA VAL A 200 21.16 5.83 -13.41
C VAL A 200 20.06 6.65 -14.08
N GLY A 201 20.33 7.25 -15.25
CA GLY A 201 19.33 8.01 -15.99
C GLY A 201 18.17 7.17 -16.52
N THR A 202 18.32 5.85 -16.62
CA THR A 202 17.20 4.95 -16.95
C THR A 202 16.34 4.65 -15.74
N ILE A 203 16.95 4.40 -14.58
CA ILE A 203 16.23 4.23 -13.30
C ILE A 203 15.43 5.50 -12.97
N GLN A 204 16.05 6.67 -13.08
CA GLN A 204 15.39 7.95 -12.81
C GLN A 204 14.19 8.22 -13.72
N ARG A 205 14.21 7.79 -14.98
CA ARG A 205 13.05 7.90 -15.87
C ARG A 205 11.89 7.01 -15.41
N GLN A 206 12.18 5.82 -14.89
CA GLN A 206 11.12 4.96 -14.32
C GLN A 206 10.56 5.55 -13.02
N LEU A 207 11.42 6.13 -12.17
CA LEU A 207 10.98 6.85 -10.98
C LEU A 207 10.04 8.01 -11.34
N LEU A 208 10.38 8.80 -12.38
CA LEU A 208 9.53 9.89 -12.86
C LEU A 208 8.15 9.41 -13.34
N VAL A 209 8.07 8.25 -14.00
CA VAL A 209 6.78 7.67 -14.41
C VAL A 209 5.93 7.33 -13.18
N LEU A 210 6.54 6.82 -12.12
CA LEU A 210 5.85 6.47 -10.88
C LEU A 210 5.42 7.73 -10.10
N GLU A 211 6.26 8.77 -10.04
CA GLU A 211 5.91 10.08 -9.48
C GLU A 211 4.72 10.71 -10.20
N ASN A 212 4.66 10.64 -11.53
CA ASN A 212 3.53 11.14 -12.32
C ASN A 212 2.20 10.41 -12.00
N GLN A 213 2.27 9.22 -11.40
CA GLN A 213 1.10 8.46 -10.92
C GLN A 213 0.73 8.79 -9.46
N GLY A 214 1.42 9.75 -8.84
CA GLY A 214 1.16 10.21 -7.48
C GLY A 214 1.87 9.41 -6.38
N ALA A 215 2.96 8.73 -6.71
CA ALA A 215 3.75 7.98 -5.73
C ALA A 215 4.49 8.87 -4.72
N ASP A 216 4.64 10.17 -5.00
CA ASP A 216 5.13 11.18 -4.07
C ASP A 216 4.24 11.29 -2.81
N LYS A 217 2.93 11.02 -2.94
CA LYS A 217 2.03 10.96 -1.78
C LYS A 217 2.15 9.67 -0.98
N PHE A 218 2.57 8.59 -1.64
CA PHE A 218 2.73 7.27 -1.06
C PHE A 218 4.08 7.11 -0.34
N PHE A 219 5.15 7.66 -0.89
CA PHE A 219 6.48 7.56 -0.28
C PHE A 219 6.74 8.72 0.70
N GLY A 220 6.92 8.39 1.97
CA GLY A 220 7.24 9.38 3.02
C GLY A 220 6.76 8.97 4.41
N GLU A 221 6.71 9.95 5.31
CA GLU A 221 6.37 9.73 6.73
C GLU A 221 5.07 10.42 7.16
N PRO A 222 4.39 9.90 8.21
CA PRO A 222 4.72 8.66 8.92
C PRO A 222 4.32 7.43 8.10
N ALA A 223 5.22 6.45 8.06
CA ALA A 223 4.97 5.15 7.45
C ALA A 223 3.87 4.40 8.20
N LEU A 224 3.05 3.65 7.48
CA LEU A 224 1.94 2.89 8.04
C LEU A 224 2.47 1.79 8.98
N GLU A 225 2.02 1.80 10.23
CA GLU A 225 2.26 0.71 11.16
C GLU A 225 1.20 -0.39 10.98
N LEU A 226 1.61 -1.57 10.50
CA LEU A 226 0.69 -2.67 10.20
C LEU A 226 -0.11 -3.19 11.41
N LYS A 227 0.39 -2.97 12.62
CA LYS A 227 -0.32 -3.27 13.87
C LYS A 227 -1.64 -2.52 13.98
N ASP A 228 -1.79 -1.38 13.32
CA ASP A 228 -3.05 -0.64 13.28
C ASP A 228 -4.14 -1.39 12.51
N PHE A 229 -3.79 -2.28 11.57
CA PHE A 229 -4.77 -3.14 10.88
C PHE A 229 -5.23 -4.32 11.73
N LEU A 230 -4.43 -4.72 12.73
CA LEU A 230 -4.69 -5.91 13.55
C LEU A 230 -5.58 -5.64 14.76
N LYS A 231 -6.14 -4.43 14.86
CA LYS A 231 -6.95 -3.99 16.00
C LYS A 231 -8.33 -4.63 16.01
N THR A 232 -8.86 -4.79 17.22
CA THR A 232 -10.26 -5.11 17.50
C THR A 232 -10.94 -3.89 18.10
N ASP A 233 -12.26 -3.81 17.96
CA ASP A 233 -13.06 -2.77 18.59
C ASP A 233 -13.35 -3.09 20.07
N ARG A 234 -14.16 -2.23 20.71
CA ARG A 234 -14.49 -2.34 22.13
C ARG A 234 -15.30 -3.60 22.48
N ASP A 235 -15.98 -4.18 21.49
CA ASP A 235 -16.79 -5.40 21.65
C ASP A 235 -15.96 -6.65 21.31
N GLY A 236 -14.66 -6.50 21.00
CA GLY A 236 -13.77 -7.58 20.59
C GLY A 236 -13.96 -8.02 19.13
N ARG A 237 -14.76 -7.29 18.34
CA ARG A 237 -14.93 -7.54 16.91
C ARG A 237 -13.72 -7.03 16.14
N GLY A 238 -13.35 -7.70 15.06
CA GLY A 238 -12.27 -7.27 14.19
C GLY A 238 -12.60 -5.93 13.54
N MET A 239 -11.65 -4.99 13.53
CA MET A 239 -11.84 -3.74 12.80
C MET A 239 -11.83 -4.01 11.29
N VAL A 240 -12.69 -3.30 10.55
CA VAL A 240 -12.74 -3.35 9.09
C VAL A 240 -11.94 -2.19 8.52
N ASN A 241 -10.83 -2.48 7.85
CA ASN A 241 -9.97 -1.51 7.21
C ASN A 241 -10.33 -1.44 5.72
N ILE A 242 -10.85 -0.32 5.25
CA ILE A 242 -11.23 -0.14 3.85
C ILE A 242 -10.24 0.82 3.20
N LEU A 243 -9.47 0.32 2.22
CA LEU A 243 -8.73 1.16 1.31
C LEU A 243 -9.66 1.65 0.22
N VAL A 244 -9.86 2.97 0.16
CA VAL A 244 -10.55 3.65 -0.93
C VAL A 244 -9.61 3.72 -2.12
N ALA A 245 -9.92 2.97 -3.18
CA ALA A 245 -9.02 2.75 -4.32
C ALA A 245 -9.58 3.27 -5.66
N ASP A 246 -10.65 4.06 -5.64
CA ASP A 246 -11.31 4.62 -6.83
C ASP A 246 -10.35 5.40 -7.73
N LYS A 247 -9.56 6.32 -7.16
CA LYS A 247 -8.51 7.04 -7.90
C LYS A 247 -7.32 6.16 -8.25
N LEU A 248 -7.01 5.21 -7.38
CA LEU A 248 -5.86 4.32 -7.52
C LEU A 248 -6.01 3.37 -8.73
N MET A 249 -7.24 3.12 -9.18
CA MET A 249 -7.52 2.45 -10.47
C MET A 249 -6.85 3.12 -11.66
N SER A 250 -6.74 4.45 -11.66
CA SER A 250 -6.08 5.20 -12.74
C SER A 250 -4.57 5.02 -12.74
N SER A 251 -4.02 4.42 -11.66
CA SER A 251 -2.60 4.18 -11.44
C SER A 251 -2.33 2.71 -11.05
N PRO A 252 -2.55 1.73 -11.97
CA PRO A 252 -2.44 0.29 -11.64
C PRO A 252 -1.08 -0.13 -11.09
N ARG A 253 0.02 0.49 -11.53
CA ARG A 253 1.37 0.20 -11.00
C ARG A 253 1.51 0.63 -9.55
N LEU A 254 0.99 1.81 -9.18
CA LEU A 254 0.99 2.27 -7.79
C LEU A 254 0.10 1.38 -6.91
N TYR A 255 -1.05 0.93 -7.43
CA TYR A 255 -1.90 -0.03 -6.73
C TYR A 255 -1.16 -1.34 -6.42
N ALA A 256 -0.58 -1.95 -7.45
CA ALA A 256 0.15 -3.21 -7.28
C ALA A 256 1.40 -3.02 -6.40
N THR A 257 2.07 -1.87 -6.49
CA THR A 257 3.16 -1.45 -5.60
C THR A 257 2.73 -1.48 -4.15
N PHE A 258 1.62 -0.78 -3.83
CA PHE A 258 1.10 -0.71 -2.47
C PHE A 258 0.73 -2.09 -1.93
N LEU A 259 -0.04 -2.90 -2.69
CA LEU A 259 -0.49 -4.20 -2.19
C LEU A 259 0.65 -5.19 -2.04
N LEU A 260 1.64 -5.16 -2.94
CA LEU A 260 2.79 -6.03 -2.82
C LEU A 260 3.66 -5.64 -1.62
N TRP A 261 3.90 -4.34 -1.42
CA TRP A 261 4.60 -3.84 -0.25
C TRP A 261 3.88 -4.26 1.03
N LEU A 262 2.57 -4.01 1.11
CA LEU A 262 1.77 -4.36 2.28
C LEU A 262 1.87 -5.84 2.64
N LEU A 263 1.71 -6.73 1.67
CA LEU A 263 1.79 -8.16 1.91
C LEU A 263 3.23 -8.63 2.23
N SER A 264 4.24 -7.98 1.65
CA SER A 264 5.65 -8.28 1.95
C SER A 264 6.02 -7.84 3.36
N GLU A 265 5.64 -6.63 3.75
CA GLU A 265 5.89 -6.07 5.07
C GLU A 265 5.16 -6.90 6.15
N LEU A 266 3.92 -7.32 5.89
CA LEU A 266 3.22 -8.25 6.78
C LEU A 266 3.94 -9.60 6.93
N PHE A 267 4.53 -10.11 5.86
CA PHE A 267 5.28 -11.36 5.92
C PHE A 267 6.54 -11.24 6.80
N GLU A 268 7.23 -10.10 6.71
CA GLU A 268 8.43 -9.80 7.51
C GLU A 268 8.09 -9.52 8.98
N GLU A 269 7.06 -8.71 9.26
CA GLU A 269 6.70 -8.33 10.63
C GLU A 269 5.99 -9.43 11.43
N LEU A 270 5.12 -10.22 10.78
CA LEU A 270 4.33 -11.22 11.49
C LEU A 270 5.17 -12.46 11.81
N PRO A 271 5.04 -13.04 13.02
CA PRO A 271 5.65 -14.32 13.32
C PRO A 271 4.93 -15.45 12.58
N GLU A 272 5.69 -16.49 12.22
CA GLU A 272 5.10 -17.74 11.75
C GLU A 272 4.25 -18.37 12.86
N VAL A 273 3.12 -18.93 12.43
CA VAL A 273 2.15 -19.58 13.29
C VAL A 273 1.72 -20.90 12.66
N GLY A 274 1.45 -21.89 13.49
CA GLY A 274 0.83 -23.15 13.05
C GLY A 274 -0.65 -22.97 12.73
N ASP A 275 -1.42 -24.02 12.94
CA ASP A 275 -2.87 -23.98 12.74
C ASP A 275 -3.53 -23.16 13.86
N LEU A 276 -4.14 -22.04 13.49
CA LEU A 276 -4.92 -21.18 14.38
C LEU A 276 -6.41 -21.50 14.27
N PRO A 277 -7.21 -21.31 15.34
CA PRO A 277 -8.66 -21.49 15.29
C PRO A 277 -9.35 -20.49 14.36
N LYS A 278 -8.73 -19.33 14.12
CA LYS A 278 -9.16 -18.29 13.19
C LYS A 278 -7.94 -17.52 12.65
N PRO A 279 -8.04 -16.84 11.49
CA PRO A 279 -6.95 -16.04 10.95
C PRO A 279 -6.64 -14.84 11.85
N LYS A 280 -5.42 -14.31 11.76
CA LYS A 280 -5.03 -13.04 12.41
C LYS A 280 -5.56 -11.81 11.66
N LEU A 281 -5.71 -11.93 10.35
CA LEU A 281 -6.12 -10.88 9.42
C LEU A 281 -6.61 -11.53 8.12
N VAL A 282 -7.61 -10.94 7.48
CA VAL A 282 -8.05 -11.35 6.14
C VAL A 282 -8.05 -10.17 5.17
N PHE A 283 -7.55 -10.40 3.97
CA PHE A 283 -7.54 -9.45 2.86
C PHE A 283 -8.65 -9.77 1.87
N PHE A 284 -9.35 -8.74 1.41
CA PHE A 284 -10.21 -8.76 0.24
C PHE A 284 -9.68 -7.78 -0.79
N PHE A 285 -9.37 -8.27 -1.97
CA PHE A 285 -9.01 -7.42 -3.11
C PHE A 285 -10.17 -7.42 -4.08
N ASP A 286 -11.01 -6.36 -4.03
CA ASP A 286 -12.02 -6.15 -5.07
C ASP A 286 -11.34 -5.82 -6.39
N GLU A 287 -12.02 -6.16 -7.50
CA GLU A 287 -11.50 -6.10 -8.86
C GLU A 287 -10.03 -6.56 -8.98
N ALA A 288 -9.74 -7.73 -8.39
CA ALA A 288 -8.40 -8.30 -8.29
C ALA A 288 -7.66 -8.44 -9.63
N HIS A 289 -8.37 -8.47 -10.76
CA HIS A 289 -7.77 -8.48 -12.09
C HIS A 289 -6.79 -7.31 -12.31
N LEU A 290 -6.98 -6.17 -11.65
CA LEU A 290 -6.07 -5.02 -11.73
C LEU A 290 -4.67 -5.30 -11.15
N LEU A 291 -4.54 -6.31 -10.29
CA LEU A 291 -3.24 -6.74 -9.77
C LEU A 291 -2.42 -7.53 -10.79
N PHE A 292 -3.10 -8.13 -11.77
CA PHE A 292 -2.51 -9.10 -12.67
C PHE A 292 -2.41 -8.60 -14.10
N ASN A 293 -3.34 -7.74 -14.53
CA ASN A 293 -3.35 -7.17 -15.86
C ASN A 293 -2.14 -6.25 -16.07
N ASP A 294 -1.40 -6.48 -17.15
CA ASP A 294 -0.20 -5.72 -17.52
C ASP A 294 0.89 -5.65 -16.45
N ALA A 295 0.82 -6.54 -15.44
CA ALA A 295 1.85 -6.68 -14.41
C ALA A 295 3.09 -7.36 -15.01
N PRO A 296 4.30 -6.82 -14.77
CA PRO A 296 5.53 -7.49 -15.17
C PRO A 296 5.60 -8.91 -14.60
N LYS A 297 6.19 -9.85 -15.34
CA LYS A 297 6.31 -11.26 -14.90
C LYS A 297 6.94 -11.37 -13.50
N ALA A 298 7.96 -10.55 -13.26
CA ALA A 298 8.65 -10.45 -11.99
C ALA A 298 7.72 -10.07 -10.82
N LEU A 299 6.74 -9.20 -11.06
CA LEU A 299 5.73 -8.80 -10.09
C LEU A 299 4.75 -9.96 -9.82
N LEU A 300 4.30 -10.64 -10.88
CA LEU A 300 3.41 -11.81 -10.76
C LEU A 300 4.05 -12.95 -9.94
N ASP A 301 5.31 -13.28 -10.24
CA ASP A 301 6.05 -14.32 -9.51
C ASP A 301 6.17 -13.97 -8.02
N LYS A 302 6.36 -12.68 -7.69
CA LYS A 302 6.42 -12.23 -6.29
C LYS A 302 5.04 -12.28 -5.61
N ILE A 303 3.97 -11.87 -6.28
CA ILE A 303 2.59 -11.97 -5.73
C ILE A 303 2.27 -13.43 -5.40
N GLU A 304 2.57 -14.37 -6.32
CA GLU A 304 2.40 -15.80 -6.08
C GLU A 304 3.17 -16.27 -4.83
N GLN A 305 4.46 -15.91 -4.74
CA GLN A 305 5.29 -16.26 -3.60
C GLN A 305 4.71 -15.73 -2.29
N VAL A 306 4.30 -14.47 -2.25
CA VAL A 306 3.80 -13.82 -1.05
C VAL A 306 2.46 -14.41 -0.63
N VAL A 307 1.53 -14.64 -1.56
CA VAL A 307 0.26 -15.32 -1.25
C VAL A 307 0.53 -16.71 -0.66
N ARG A 308 1.44 -17.49 -1.24
CA ARG A 308 1.80 -18.81 -0.71
C ARG A 308 2.36 -18.74 0.72
N LEU A 309 3.23 -17.76 1.00
CA LEU A 309 3.95 -17.67 2.26
C LEU A 309 3.14 -17.02 3.38
N ILE A 310 2.28 -16.04 3.08
CA ILE A 310 1.55 -15.30 4.12
C ILE A 310 0.55 -16.18 4.88
N ARG A 311 0.14 -17.32 4.29
CA ARG A 311 -0.66 -18.33 4.97
C ARG A 311 -0.05 -18.80 6.28
N SER A 312 1.27 -19.05 6.32
CA SER A 312 1.97 -19.50 7.53
C SER A 312 2.05 -18.41 8.60
N LYS A 313 1.76 -17.15 8.24
CA LYS A 313 1.63 -16.04 9.19
C LYS A 313 0.20 -15.91 9.75
N GLY A 314 -0.73 -16.76 9.31
CA GLY A 314 -2.13 -16.76 9.73
C GLY A 314 -2.98 -15.73 8.99
N VAL A 315 -2.59 -15.29 7.79
CA VAL A 315 -3.31 -14.28 7.01
C VAL A 315 -4.08 -14.94 5.86
N GLY A 316 -5.37 -14.61 5.72
CA GLY A 316 -6.19 -15.00 4.57
C GLY A 316 -6.15 -13.95 3.47
N VAL A 317 -6.22 -14.39 2.20
CA VAL A 317 -6.25 -13.50 1.04
C VAL A 317 -7.38 -13.95 0.12
N TYR A 318 -8.31 -13.06 -0.18
CA TYR A 318 -9.48 -13.33 -1.00
C TYR A 318 -9.49 -12.40 -2.20
N PHE A 319 -9.36 -12.97 -3.39
CA PHE A 319 -9.47 -12.21 -4.63
C PHE A 319 -10.92 -12.18 -5.08
N VAL A 320 -11.45 -10.98 -5.34
CA VAL A 320 -12.80 -10.77 -5.85
C VAL A 320 -12.68 -10.18 -7.23
N THR A 321 -13.15 -10.90 -8.25
CA THR A 321 -13.00 -10.51 -9.66
C THR A 321 -14.19 -10.94 -10.49
N GLN A 322 -14.27 -10.51 -11.75
CA GLN A 322 -15.38 -10.87 -12.61
C GLN A 322 -15.26 -12.30 -13.13
N ASN A 323 -14.09 -12.68 -13.66
CA ASN A 323 -13.85 -14.03 -14.15
C ASN A 323 -12.61 -14.66 -13.50
N PRO A 324 -12.62 -15.99 -13.28
CA PRO A 324 -11.45 -16.68 -12.75
C PRO A 324 -10.25 -16.62 -13.68
N ILE A 325 -10.46 -16.52 -15.00
CA ILE A 325 -9.38 -16.41 -15.99
C ILE A 325 -8.57 -15.12 -15.88
N ASP A 326 -9.07 -14.13 -15.15
CA ASP A 326 -8.37 -12.87 -14.90
C ASP A 326 -7.35 -12.99 -13.75
N VAL A 327 -7.23 -14.18 -13.15
CA VAL A 327 -6.24 -14.51 -12.11
C VAL A 327 -5.31 -15.60 -12.65
N PRO A 328 -3.97 -15.45 -12.54
CA PRO A 328 -3.02 -16.47 -13.02
C PRO A 328 -3.21 -17.84 -12.35
N ASP A 329 -3.09 -18.92 -13.13
CA ASP A 329 -3.28 -20.31 -12.65
C ASP A 329 -2.44 -20.65 -11.42
N ARG A 330 -1.21 -20.14 -11.34
CA ARG A 330 -0.32 -20.37 -10.20
C ARG A 330 -0.84 -19.75 -8.90
N VAL A 331 -1.49 -18.58 -9.00
CA VAL A 331 -2.15 -17.92 -7.88
C VAL A 331 -3.47 -18.62 -7.57
N LEU A 332 -4.28 -18.95 -8.59
CA LEU A 332 -5.52 -19.72 -8.44
C LEU A 332 -5.31 -21.03 -7.68
N ALA A 333 -4.18 -21.72 -7.92
CA ALA A 333 -3.83 -22.95 -7.22
C ALA A 333 -3.63 -22.77 -5.70
N GLN A 334 -3.39 -21.55 -5.23
CA GLN A 334 -3.30 -21.23 -3.80
C GLN A 334 -4.67 -20.91 -3.16
N LEU A 335 -5.73 -20.72 -3.96
CA LEU A 335 -7.05 -20.27 -3.48
C LEU A 335 -7.96 -21.47 -3.19
N GLY A 336 -8.04 -21.85 -1.91
CA GLY A 336 -8.79 -23.02 -1.48
C GLY A 336 -10.30 -22.81 -1.36
N ASN A 337 -10.74 -21.62 -0.93
CA ASN A 337 -12.16 -21.31 -0.75
C ASN A 337 -12.77 -20.70 -2.03
N ARG A 338 -13.94 -21.17 -2.47
CA ARG A 338 -14.55 -20.76 -3.75
C ARG A 338 -16.00 -20.31 -3.60
N VAL A 339 -16.31 -19.15 -4.19
CA VAL A 339 -17.66 -18.62 -4.38
C VAL A 339 -17.79 -18.13 -5.83
N GLN A 340 -18.64 -18.76 -6.62
CA GLN A 340 -18.89 -18.40 -8.02
C GLN A 340 -20.34 -17.95 -8.19
N HIS A 341 -20.54 -16.66 -8.41
CA HIS A 341 -21.83 -16.11 -8.85
C HIS A 341 -22.03 -16.32 -10.35
N ALA A 342 -23.20 -15.94 -10.86
CA ALA A 342 -23.53 -16.08 -12.27
C ALA A 342 -22.45 -15.50 -13.21
N LEU A 343 -22.12 -16.23 -14.26
CA LEU A 343 -21.35 -15.73 -15.41
C LEU A 343 -22.27 -15.67 -16.62
N ARG A 344 -22.14 -14.62 -17.42
CA ARG A 344 -22.91 -14.47 -18.66
C ARG A 344 -22.07 -14.94 -19.84
N ALA A 345 -22.47 -16.04 -20.47
CA ALA A 345 -21.74 -16.63 -21.57
C ALA A 345 -22.27 -16.16 -22.94
N PHE A 346 -21.80 -15.01 -23.43
CA PHE A 346 -22.19 -14.49 -24.74
C PHE A 346 -21.13 -14.72 -25.82
N THR A 347 -19.87 -14.84 -25.41
CA THR A 347 -18.73 -15.02 -26.32
C THR A 347 -18.02 -16.36 -26.09
N PRO A 348 -17.19 -16.83 -27.04
CA PRO A 348 -16.34 -17.99 -26.83
C PRO A 348 -15.38 -17.84 -25.63
N ARG A 349 -14.94 -16.61 -25.35
CA ARG A 349 -14.12 -16.31 -24.16
C ARG A 349 -14.92 -16.55 -22.88
N ASP A 350 -16.18 -16.10 -22.84
CA ASP A 350 -17.03 -16.29 -21.66
C ASP A 350 -17.38 -17.77 -21.45
N GLN A 351 -17.60 -18.53 -22.53
CA GLN A 351 -17.79 -19.98 -22.44
C GLN A 351 -16.55 -20.67 -21.85
N LYS A 352 -15.35 -20.27 -22.26
CA LYS A 352 -14.11 -20.75 -21.63
C LYS A 352 -14.03 -20.36 -20.15
N ALA A 353 -14.46 -19.15 -19.78
CA ALA A 353 -14.48 -18.71 -18.39
C ALA A 353 -15.45 -19.56 -17.54
N VAL A 354 -16.63 -19.89 -18.07
CA VAL A 354 -17.59 -20.81 -17.41
C VAL A 354 -16.98 -22.19 -17.22
N GLN A 355 -16.36 -22.75 -18.25
CA GLN A 355 -15.72 -24.07 -18.17
C GLN A 355 -14.56 -24.07 -17.17
N ALA A 356 -13.70 -23.05 -17.22
CA ALA A 356 -12.60 -22.89 -16.27
C ALA A 356 -13.14 -22.81 -14.83
N ALA A 357 -14.16 -21.97 -14.58
CA ALA A 357 -14.81 -21.87 -13.28
C ALA A 357 -15.33 -23.22 -12.79
N ALA A 358 -16.08 -23.94 -13.63
CA ALA A 358 -16.68 -25.23 -13.28
C ALA A 358 -15.63 -26.28 -12.91
N GLN A 359 -14.50 -26.31 -13.61
CA GLN A 359 -13.41 -27.26 -13.36
C GLN A 359 -12.64 -26.99 -12.06
N THR A 360 -12.78 -25.80 -11.45
CA THR A 360 -12.13 -25.50 -10.17
C THR A 360 -12.86 -26.07 -8.95
N PHE A 361 -14.08 -26.58 -9.14
CA PHE A 361 -14.90 -27.11 -8.07
C PHE A 361 -14.72 -28.62 -7.86
N ARG A 362 -14.86 -29.06 -6.61
CA ARG A 362 -15.09 -30.49 -6.35
C ARG A 362 -16.46 -30.87 -6.88
N ALA A 363 -16.49 -31.79 -7.83
CA ALA A 363 -17.70 -32.23 -8.51
C ALA A 363 -18.78 -32.74 -7.52
N ASN A 364 -20.03 -32.41 -7.83
CA ASN A 364 -21.20 -32.91 -7.13
C ASN A 364 -22.07 -33.69 -8.13
N PRO A 365 -22.29 -35.00 -7.95
CA PRO A 365 -23.04 -35.83 -8.90
C PRO A 365 -24.48 -35.36 -9.16
N LYS A 366 -25.05 -34.54 -8.27
CA LYS A 366 -26.42 -34.04 -8.38
C LYS A 366 -26.54 -32.79 -9.25
N LEU A 367 -25.44 -32.13 -9.61
CA LEU A 367 -25.48 -30.86 -10.34
C LEU A 367 -24.38 -30.77 -11.39
N ASP A 368 -24.75 -30.28 -12.58
CA ASP A 368 -23.78 -29.87 -13.58
C ASP A 368 -23.32 -28.44 -13.28
N THR A 369 -22.08 -28.32 -12.81
CA THR A 369 -21.52 -27.03 -12.38
C THR A 369 -21.48 -26.02 -13.52
N ALA A 370 -21.14 -26.43 -14.74
CA ALA A 370 -21.02 -25.52 -15.88
C ALA A 370 -22.39 -24.97 -16.29
N THR A 371 -23.40 -25.83 -16.34
CA THR A 371 -24.78 -25.43 -16.63
C THR A 371 -25.31 -24.50 -15.54
N VAL A 372 -25.17 -24.87 -14.27
CA VAL A 372 -25.67 -24.07 -13.14
C VAL A 372 -25.06 -22.67 -13.11
N ILE A 373 -23.76 -22.50 -13.40
CA ILE A 373 -23.10 -21.18 -13.44
C ILE A 373 -23.87 -20.18 -14.33
N THR A 374 -24.45 -20.66 -15.45
CA THR A 374 -25.19 -19.81 -16.39
C THR A 374 -26.64 -19.54 -15.97
N GLU A 375 -27.19 -20.38 -15.09
CA GLU A 375 -28.58 -20.32 -14.61
C GLU A 375 -28.73 -19.58 -13.27
N LEU A 376 -27.61 -19.28 -12.60
CA LEU A 376 -27.61 -18.59 -11.30
C LEU A 376 -28.33 -17.23 -11.39
N GLY A 377 -29.25 -17.01 -10.48
CA GLY A 377 -29.92 -15.72 -10.27
C GLY A 377 -29.08 -14.74 -9.44
N LYS A 378 -29.62 -13.54 -9.23
CA LYS A 378 -28.98 -12.52 -8.38
C LYS A 378 -28.98 -12.96 -6.91
N GLY A 379 -27.79 -13.02 -6.32
CA GLY A 379 -27.59 -13.46 -4.94
C GLY A 379 -27.45 -14.98 -4.79
N GLU A 380 -27.57 -15.74 -5.88
CA GLU A 380 -27.22 -17.15 -5.90
C GLU A 380 -25.75 -17.35 -6.28
N ALA A 381 -25.11 -18.33 -5.68
CA ALA A 381 -23.74 -18.70 -5.99
C ALA A 381 -23.53 -20.21 -5.90
N LEU A 382 -22.54 -20.72 -6.63
CA LEU A 382 -21.93 -22.01 -6.38
C LEU A 382 -20.82 -21.83 -5.35
N VAL A 383 -20.87 -22.61 -4.27
CA VAL A 383 -19.94 -22.48 -3.15
C VAL A 383 -19.25 -23.81 -2.88
N SER A 384 -17.93 -23.75 -2.67
CA SER A 384 -17.11 -24.87 -2.21
C SER A 384 -16.05 -24.31 -1.27
N PHE A 385 -16.31 -24.42 0.02
CA PHE A 385 -15.35 -24.05 1.06
C PHE A 385 -14.60 -25.26 1.56
N LEU A 386 -13.48 -25.02 2.24
CA LEU A 386 -12.68 -26.10 2.78
C LEU A 386 -13.32 -26.71 4.05
N GLU A 387 -13.20 -28.02 4.17
CA GLU A 387 -13.67 -28.83 5.29
C GLU A 387 -12.57 -29.78 5.80
N GLY A 388 -12.70 -30.23 7.05
CA GLY A 388 -11.77 -31.18 7.68
C GLY A 388 -10.31 -30.70 7.59
N ASN A 389 -9.47 -31.50 6.93
CA ASN A 389 -8.03 -31.23 6.79
C ASN A 389 -7.68 -30.24 5.65
N GLY A 390 -8.66 -29.48 5.16
CA GLY A 390 -8.49 -28.51 4.07
C GLY A 390 -8.82 -29.07 2.69
N THR A 391 -9.67 -30.09 2.62
CA THR A 391 -10.26 -30.59 1.38
C THR A 391 -11.43 -29.70 0.98
N PRO A 392 -11.61 -29.36 -0.31
CA PRO A 392 -12.81 -28.66 -0.76
C PRO A 392 -14.06 -29.51 -0.51
N ALA A 393 -15.10 -28.90 0.04
CA ALA A 393 -16.43 -29.50 0.12
C ALA A 393 -17.01 -29.66 -1.29
N MET A 394 -17.92 -30.61 -1.48
CA MET A 394 -18.66 -30.72 -2.74
C MET A 394 -19.35 -29.40 -3.04
N VAL A 395 -19.31 -28.97 -4.30
CA VAL A 395 -19.94 -27.72 -4.71
C VAL A 395 -21.44 -27.76 -4.48
N GLU A 396 -22.01 -26.66 -4.02
CA GLU A 396 -23.43 -26.51 -3.72
C GLU A 396 -23.96 -25.20 -4.31
N ARG A 397 -25.16 -25.22 -4.90
CA ARG A 397 -25.89 -24.01 -5.30
C ARG A 397 -26.58 -23.43 -4.08
N VAL A 398 -26.21 -22.22 -3.67
CA VAL A 398 -26.74 -21.57 -2.47
C VAL A 398 -27.28 -20.18 -2.76
N MET A 399 -28.34 -19.79 -2.05
CA MET A 399 -28.69 -18.39 -1.87
C MET A 399 -27.77 -17.81 -0.80
N VAL A 400 -27.06 -16.73 -1.12
CA VAL A 400 -26.17 -16.02 -0.17
C VAL A 400 -27.04 -15.28 0.86
N ARG A 401 -26.68 -15.41 2.14
CA ARG A 401 -27.41 -14.72 3.21
C ARG A 401 -27.42 -13.21 3.00
N PRO A 402 -28.45 -12.48 3.47
CA PRO A 402 -28.38 -11.03 3.46
C PRO A 402 -27.29 -10.55 4.45
N PRO A 403 -26.53 -9.51 4.09
CA PRO A 403 -25.63 -8.81 5.01
C PRO A 403 -26.45 -8.04 6.05
N THR A 404 -25.86 -7.80 7.21
CA THR A 404 -26.50 -7.16 8.37
C THR A 404 -26.21 -5.66 8.44
N ALA A 405 -25.12 -5.20 7.84
CA ALA A 405 -24.83 -3.78 7.67
C ALA A 405 -25.41 -3.23 6.36
N ARG A 406 -25.30 -1.91 6.16
CA ARG A 406 -25.86 -1.25 4.96
C ARG A 406 -25.22 -1.81 3.69
N ILE A 407 -26.06 -2.07 2.68
CA ILE A 407 -25.62 -2.41 1.32
C ILE A 407 -25.47 -1.12 0.52
N GLY A 408 -24.30 -0.93 -0.08
CA GLY A 408 -24.00 0.24 -0.92
C GLY A 408 -23.20 1.30 -0.17
N PRO A 409 -22.89 2.43 -0.83
CA PRO A 409 -21.94 3.40 -0.31
C PRO A 409 -22.49 4.23 0.85
N ILE A 410 -21.59 4.74 1.69
CA ILE A 410 -21.89 5.82 2.65
C ILE A 410 -21.85 7.20 1.96
N THR A 411 -22.52 8.15 2.59
CA THR A 411 -22.47 9.56 2.21
C THR A 411 -21.12 10.21 2.60
N PRO A 412 -20.73 11.33 1.95
CA PRO A 412 -19.55 12.09 2.34
C PRO A 412 -19.58 12.58 3.80
N GLU A 413 -20.77 12.92 4.31
CA GLU A 413 -20.98 13.37 5.68
C GLU A 413 -20.74 12.25 6.70
N GLU A 414 -21.30 11.06 6.44
CA GLU A 414 -21.05 9.85 7.25
C GLU A 414 -19.56 9.50 7.24
N ARG A 415 -18.92 9.53 6.06
CA ARG A 415 -17.47 9.30 5.93
C ARG A 415 -16.67 10.26 6.80
N LYS A 416 -16.99 11.55 6.78
CA LYS A 416 -16.31 12.56 7.60
C LYS A 416 -16.50 12.29 9.10
N ALA A 417 -17.69 11.87 9.51
CA ALA A 417 -17.96 11.50 10.90
C ALA A 417 -17.13 10.29 11.35
N ILE A 418 -17.04 9.25 10.51
CA ILE A 418 -16.26 8.05 10.76
C ILE A 418 -14.76 8.39 10.86
N LEU A 419 -14.23 9.17 9.91
CA LEU A 419 -12.83 9.64 9.96
C LEU A 419 -12.56 10.48 11.21
N ALA A 420 -13.52 11.30 11.63
CA ALA A 420 -13.36 12.11 12.83
C ALA A 420 -13.35 11.29 14.13
N ALA A 421 -13.95 10.10 14.14
CA ALA A 421 -14.00 9.16 15.26
C ALA A 421 -12.93 8.05 15.19
N SER A 422 -12.16 8.01 14.11
CA SER A 422 -11.16 6.97 13.85
C SER A 422 -10.07 6.91 14.93
N PRO A 423 -9.64 5.70 15.35
CA PRO A 423 -8.59 5.52 16.35
C PRO A 423 -7.20 5.94 15.88
N VAL A 424 -7.00 6.19 14.58
CA VAL A 424 -5.71 6.61 13.98
C VAL A 424 -5.75 8.07 13.51
N LYS A 425 -6.82 8.80 13.81
CA LYS A 425 -6.91 10.23 13.50
C LYS A 425 -5.74 11.00 14.10
N GLY A 426 -5.16 11.89 13.30
CA GLY A 426 -4.00 12.70 13.65
C GLY A 426 -2.65 11.96 13.55
N LYS A 427 -2.64 10.62 13.51
CA LYS A 427 -1.39 9.84 13.39
C LYS A 427 -0.81 9.96 11.99
N TYR A 428 -1.61 9.67 10.97
CA TYR A 428 -1.15 9.65 9.57
C TYR A 428 -1.47 10.93 8.80
N ASP A 429 -2.46 11.70 9.28
CA ASP A 429 -3.07 12.82 8.54
C ASP A 429 -2.09 13.95 8.18
N THR A 430 -0.98 14.08 8.90
CA THR A 430 0.05 15.09 8.65
C THR A 430 1.32 14.42 8.17
N ALA A 431 1.80 14.82 6.99
CA ALA A 431 3.10 14.37 6.50
C ALA A 431 4.23 14.97 7.36
N ILE A 432 5.26 14.17 7.61
CA ILE A 432 6.46 14.59 8.34
C ILE A 432 7.62 14.63 7.35
N ASP A 433 8.32 15.77 7.29
CA ASP A 433 9.53 15.94 6.50
C ASP A 433 10.74 15.86 7.45
N SER A 434 11.17 14.64 7.75
CA SER A 434 12.34 14.38 8.58
C SER A 434 13.63 14.63 7.80
N GLU A 435 14.74 14.87 8.50
CA GLU A 435 16.05 14.95 7.85
C GLU A 435 16.40 13.61 7.18
N SER A 436 16.63 13.67 5.87
CA SER A 436 16.78 12.50 5.01
C SER A 436 18.00 12.60 4.09
N ALA A 437 18.22 11.60 3.23
CA ALA A 437 19.38 11.57 2.35
C ALA A 437 19.49 12.84 1.50
N TYR A 438 18.36 13.38 1.02
CA TYR A 438 18.32 14.63 0.27
C TYR A 438 18.94 15.77 1.07
N GLU A 439 18.44 16.07 2.28
CA GLU A 439 18.92 17.20 3.07
C GLU A 439 20.39 17.03 3.46
N MET A 440 20.80 15.80 3.82
CA MET A 440 22.18 15.52 4.19
C MET A 440 23.14 15.72 3.02
N LEU A 441 22.79 15.24 1.83
CA LEU A 441 23.60 15.42 0.62
C LEU A 441 23.67 16.90 0.21
N GLN A 442 22.55 17.63 0.25
CA GLN A 442 22.52 19.06 -0.05
C GLN A 442 23.36 19.87 0.95
N LYS A 443 23.31 19.54 2.25
CA LYS A 443 24.16 20.16 3.27
C LYS A 443 25.65 19.94 3.00
N ARG A 444 26.05 18.75 2.55
CA ARG A 444 27.45 18.46 2.17
C ARG A 444 27.89 19.34 0.99
N ILE A 445 27.06 19.45 -0.06
CA ILE A 445 27.32 20.29 -1.23
C ILE A 445 27.45 21.77 -0.85
N ALA A 446 26.50 22.28 -0.06
CA ALA A 446 26.49 23.68 0.39
C ALA A 446 27.65 23.99 1.34
N GLY A 447 28.03 23.06 2.22
CA GLY A 447 29.12 23.21 3.19
C GLY A 447 30.49 23.37 2.54
N THR A 448 30.77 22.64 1.45
CA THR A 448 32.00 22.81 0.66
C THR A 448 32.02 24.10 -0.18
N ALA A 449 30.86 24.62 -0.58
CA ALA A 449 30.78 25.90 -1.30
C ALA A 449 30.98 27.12 -0.36
N ALA A 450 30.81 26.93 0.94
CA ALA A 450 30.91 27.97 1.97
C ALA A 450 32.23 27.94 2.77
N ALA A 451 33.14 27.01 2.50
CA ALA A 451 34.47 27.00 3.13
C ALA A 451 35.31 28.19 2.59
N PRO A 452 35.68 29.19 3.42
CA PRO A 452 36.58 30.25 2.99
C PRO A 452 37.98 29.68 2.81
N ALA A 453 38.68 30.16 1.78
CA ALA A 453 40.12 30.03 1.66
C ALA A 453 40.79 30.73 2.86
N GLU A 454 41.04 30.00 3.95
CA GLU A 454 42.02 30.40 4.96
C GLU A 454 43.39 29.86 4.57
N ALA A 455 44.09 30.60 3.71
CA ALA A 455 45.54 30.69 3.69
C ALA A 455 45.97 31.90 2.85
N GLY A 456 46.48 32.94 3.53
CA GLY A 456 47.27 33.99 2.88
C GLY A 456 46.88 35.42 3.24
N ASP A 457 47.08 35.81 4.50
CA ASP A 457 47.25 37.22 4.81
C ASP A 457 48.66 37.65 4.36
N ALA A 458 48.73 38.43 3.27
CA ALA A 458 49.84 39.32 2.95
C ALA A 458 49.41 40.34 1.88
N ALA A 459 48.99 41.51 2.35
CA ALA A 459 49.18 42.84 1.80
C ALA A 459 49.37 43.03 0.27
N GLY A 460 48.44 43.78 -0.34
CA GLY A 460 48.68 44.43 -1.64
C GLY A 460 47.40 44.99 -2.25
N GLY A 461 47.23 46.31 -2.24
CA GLY A 461 45.97 46.97 -2.59
C GLY A 461 45.65 47.07 -4.08
N GLY A 462 44.39 47.44 -4.33
CA GLY A 462 43.93 48.11 -5.55
C GLY A 462 43.15 47.25 -6.54
N GLY A 463 41.96 47.72 -6.91
CA GLY A 463 41.30 47.37 -8.17
C GLY A 463 40.06 46.50 -8.02
N GLY A 464 38.89 47.11 -8.22
CA GLY A 464 37.61 46.41 -8.27
C GLY A 464 37.49 45.46 -9.47
N GLY A 465 36.54 44.53 -9.36
CA GLY A 465 36.12 43.67 -10.47
C GLY A 465 36.00 42.20 -10.12
N PHE A 466 34.99 41.82 -9.34
CA PHE A 466 34.48 40.43 -9.32
C PHE A 466 33.04 40.36 -8.80
N LEU A 467 32.72 41.19 -7.79
CA LEU A 467 31.38 41.31 -7.21
C LEU A 467 30.30 41.85 -8.19
N GLY A 468 30.70 42.68 -9.16
CA GLY A 468 29.79 43.19 -10.19
C GLY A 468 29.43 42.18 -11.29
N GLN A 469 30.23 41.13 -11.46
CA GLN A 469 30.05 40.15 -12.54
C GLN A 469 29.17 38.95 -12.09
N LEU A 470 29.15 38.66 -10.78
CA LEU A 470 28.24 37.67 -10.19
C LEU A 470 26.78 38.16 -10.15
N GLY A 471 26.55 39.47 -10.01
CA GLY A 471 25.19 40.06 -10.09
C GLY A 471 24.56 39.94 -11.49
N ALA A 472 25.38 39.86 -12.55
CA ALA A 472 24.90 39.73 -13.92
C ALA A 472 24.59 38.28 -14.33
N ILE A 473 25.21 37.29 -13.68
CA ILE A 473 25.03 35.86 -14.00
C ILE A 473 23.79 35.27 -13.30
N VAL A 474 23.48 35.75 -12.08
CA VAL A 474 22.27 35.36 -11.35
C VAL A 474 21.00 35.84 -12.05
N GLY A 475 21.05 36.99 -12.74
CA GLY A 475 19.94 37.52 -13.54
C GLY A 475 19.67 36.80 -14.87
N THR A 476 20.57 35.93 -15.32
CA THR A 476 20.41 35.17 -16.59
C THR A 476 19.89 33.74 -16.40
N ILE A 477 19.92 33.20 -15.18
CA ILE A 477 19.45 31.83 -14.90
C ILE A 477 17.96 31.81 -14.49
N PHE A 478 17.44 32.90 -13.93
CA PHE A 478 16.00 33.12 -13.75
C PHE A 478 15.48 34.01 -14.87
N GLY A 479 14.99 33.37 -15.93
CA GLY A 479 14.69 34.02 -17.21
C GLY A 479 13.79 35.26 -17.13
N THR A 480 14.31 36.36 -17.66
CA THR A 480 13.55 37.29 -18.52
C THR A 480 14.46 37.77 -19.66
N SER A 481 14.53 37.02 -20.76
CA SER A 481 15.05 37.54 -22.03
C SER A 481 13.88 37.81 -22.98
N THR A 482 13.39 39.04 -22.98
CA THR A 482 12.69 39.63 -24.13
C THR A 482 13.26 41.01 -24.37
N GLY A 483 14.01 41.15 -25.47
CA GLY A 483 14.60 42.40 -25.90
C GLY A 483 13.71 43.18 -26.87
N ARG A 484 13.39 44.42 -26.48
CA ARG A 484 13.23 45.67 -27.28
C ARG A 484 12.34 45.67 -28.54
N ASN A 485 11.18 46.33 -28.45
CA ASN A 485 10.94 47.72 -28.91
C ASN A 485 9.43 47.98 -29.11
N ARG A 486 8.85 48.87 -28.31
CA ARG A 486 8.01 50.03 -28.72
C ARG A 486 7.32 50.61 -27.49
N LEU A 487 7.69 51.84 -27.17
CA LEU A 487 6.91 52.71 -26.29
C LEU A 487 5.53 52.93 -26.92
N SER A 488 4.48 52.73 -26.14
CA SER A 488 3.17 53.32 -26.38
C SER A 488 2.61 53.85 -25.06
N THR A 489 2.05 55.03 -25.16
CA THR A 489 1.60 55.94 -24.12
C THR A 489 0.44 55.35 -23.31
N GLY A 490 0.66 55.03 -22.03
CA GLY A 490 -0.43 54.91 -21.06
C GLY A 490 -0.39 53.70 -20.13
N GLN A 491 0.39 53.78 -19.05
CA GLN A 491 0.00 53.25 -17.72
C GLN A 491 0.99 53.69 -16.64
N VAL A 492 0.96 54.99 -16.38
CA VAL A 492 1.30 55.60 -15.10
C VAL A 492 0.21 55.19 -14.09
N ILE A 493 0.60 54.81 -12.87
CA ILE A 493 -0.10 54.84 -11.55
C ILE A 493 0.52 53.69 -10.72
N ALA A 494 1.57 53.90 -9.92
CA ALA A 494 1.60 54.49 -8.57
C ALA A 494 0.87 53.66 -7.48
N ARG A 495 1.64 53.16 -6.49
CA ARG A 495 1.43 53.22 -5.01
C ARG A 495 2.28 52.13 -4.31
N SER A 496 3.40 52.48 -3.65
CA SER A 496 3.54 53.06 -2.29
C SER A 496 3.29 52.08 -1.14
N VAL A 497 4.32 51.71 -0.37
CA VAL A 497 4.65 52.27 0.96
C VAL A 497 5.79 51.45 1.57
N THR A 498 6.79 52.18 2.05
CA THR A 498 8.02 51.74 2.70
C THR A 498 7.90 51.94 4.22
N ARG A 499 8.61 51.11 5.01
CA ARG A 499 9.14 51.33 6.37
C ARG A 499 8.23 51.20 7.61
N SER A 500 8.61 50.24 8.48
CA SER A 500 8.82 50.34 9.94
C SER A 500 9.38 48.98 10.41
N VAL A 501 10.33 48.77 11.34
CA VAL A 501 11.22 49.55 12.21
C VAL A 501 12.42 48.63 12.54
N THR A 502 13.58 49.24 12.72
CA THR A 502 14.90 48.65 12.93
C THR A 502 15.25 48.53 14.43
N ASN A 503 15.99 47.46 14.79
CA ASN A 503 16.91 47.27 15.95
C ASN A 503 16.41 47.20 17.41
N LYS A 504 16.68 46.04 18.03
CA LYS A 504 17.03 45.76 19.46
C LYS A 504 17.20 44.23 19.57
N VAL A 505 18.27 43.57 20.03
CA VAL A 505 19.47 43.88 20.80
C VAL A 505 20.53 42.81 20.43
N VAL A 506 21.76 43.23 20.14
CA VAL A 506 22.97 42.41 20.18
C VAL A 506 23.76 42.87 21.40
N GLY A 507 24.14 41.94 22.28
CA GLY A 507 25.18 42.20 23.29
C GLY A 507 24.97 41.52 24.64
N GLY A 508 25.68 40.40 24.85
CA GLY A 508 26.32 40.05 26.12
C GLY A 508 25.48 39.33 27.17
N ILE A 509 25.86 38.09 27.49
CA ILE A 509 26.36 37.69 28.82
C ILE A 509 27.03 36.30 28.68
N VAL A 510 28.31 36.27 29.04
CA VAL A 510 29.13 35.09 29.31
C VAL A 510 29.19 34.91 30.84
N ALA A 511 29.27 33.65 31.27
CA ALA A 511 29.69 33.14 32.58
C ALA A 511 28.64 33.01 33.72
N ASN A 512 28.25 31.75 33.99
CA ASN A 512 28.37 31.02 35.27
C ASN A 512 27.77 29.61 35.05
N VAL A 513 28.56 28.59 34.74
CA VAL A 513 29.19 27.62 35.67
C VAL A 513 28.19 26.90 36.60
N GLY A 514 28.06 25.58 36.43
CA GLY A 514 28.01 24.66 37.57
C GLY A 514 26.92 23.57 37.62
N LYS A 515 27.24 22.39 37.07
CA LYS A 515 26.82 21.03 37.49
C LYS A 515 25.32 20.71 37.68
N GLN A 516 24.80 19.88 36.77
CA GLN A 516 24.13 18.64 37.16
C GLN A 516 24.39 17.54 36.13
N ILE A 517 25.20 16.57 36.54
CA ILE A 517 25.41 15.27 35.89
C ILE A 517 24.38 14.32 36.49
N GLY A 518 23.60 13.63 35.66
CA GLY A 518 22.65 12.62 36.14
C GLY A 518 21.73 12.03 35.08
N GLY A 519 22.28 11.17 34.21
CA GLY A 519 21.56 10.00 33.67
C GLY A 519 20.59 10.19 32.50
N SER A 520 21.10 10.07 31.27
CA SER A 520 20.30 9.60 30.12
C SER A 520 21.19 8.82 29.14
N LEU A 521 21.57 7.61 29.54
CA LEU A 521 22.10 6.57 28.65
C LEU A 521 21.19 5.36 28.81
N GLY A 522 20.26 5.19 27.87
CA GLY A 522 19.34 4.06 27.92
C GLY A 522 18.15 4.16 26.97
N SER A 523 18.40 4.17 25.65
CA SER A 523 17.48 3.63 24.63
C SER A 523 18.00 3.91 23.21
N SER A 524 18.92 3.09 22.71
CA SER A 524 19.18 3.03 21.25
C SER A 524 19.92 1.79 20.76
N ILE A 525 20.39 0.90 21.63
CA ILE A 525 21.08 -0.34 21.21
C ILE A 525 20.09 -1.50 21.30
N GLY A 526 19.41 -1.81 20.20
CA GLY A 526 18.45 -2.92 20.19
C GLY A 526 17.78 -3.29 18.87
N ARG A 527 18.25 -2.80 17.71
CA ARG A 527 17.65 -3.18 16.40
C ARG A 527 18.63 -3.59 15.30
N GLU A 528 19.93 -3.72 15.59
CA GLU A 528 20.93 -3.82 14.51
C GLU A 528 21.51 -5.23 14.24
N ILE A 529 21.03 -6.30 14.91
CA ILE A 529 21.71 -7.61 14.82
C ILE A 529 20.98 -8.68 13.99
N VAL A 530 19.76 -8.44 13.45
CA VAL A 530 19.01 -9.54 12.79
C VAL A 530 19.09 -9.58 11.26
N ARG A 531 19.61 -8.54 10.57
CA ARG A 531 19.67 -8.55 9.09
C ARG A 531 20.94 -9.20 8.49
N GLY A 532 21.93 -9.58 9.30
CA GLY A 532 23.24 -10.04 8.82
C GLY A 532 23.39 -11.54 8.53
N THR A 533 22.46 -12.41 8.93
CA THR A 533 22.70 -13.87 8.94
C THR A 533 22.01 -14.69 7.86
N LEU A 534 21.20 -14.09 6.97
CA LEU A 534 20.42 -14.86 5.98
C LEU A 534 20.92 -14.76 4.52
N GLY A 535 21.98 -14.01 4.24
CA GLY A 535 22.59 -13.93 2.90
C GLY A 535 23.30 -15.22 2.43
N GLY A 536 23.45 -16.23 3.30
CA GLY A 536 24.22 -17.45 3.01
C GLY A 536 23.40 -18.69 2.63
N ILE A 537 22.07 -18.68 2.75
CA ILE A 537 21.24 -19.91 2.60
C ILE A 537 20.43 -19.93 1.29
N LEU A 538 20.38 -18.84 0.52
CA LEU A 538 19.61 -18.77 -0.74
C LEU A 538 20.40 -19.21 -2.00
N LYS A 539 21.09 -20.35 -1.90
CA LYS A 539 21.47 -21.15 -3.08
C LYS A 539 21.03 -22.60 -2.88
N ARG A 540 19.74 -22.84 -3.12
CA ARG A 540 19.20 -24.01 -3.84
C ARG A 540 17.71 -23.88 -4.10
#